data_AF-A0AAD8JRG0-F1
#
_entry.id   AF-A0AAD8JRG0-F1
#
_cell.length_a   1.000
_cell.length_b   1.000
_cell.length_c   1.000
_cell.angle_alpha   90.00
_cell.angle_beta   90.00
_cell.angle_gamma   90.00
#
_symmetry.space_group_name_H-M   'P 1'
#
loop_
_entity.id
_entity.type
_entity.pdbx_description
1 polymer ?
#
loop_
_entity_poly.entity_id
_entity_poly.type
_entity_poly.pdbx_seq_one_letter_code
_entity_poly.pdbx_strand_id
1 'polypeptide(L)'
;MLSFTLNPSKPFLHSPFLSSPLIPYTSHHKTIKLHPKPISAAIIPSKKPQPASKLYQPFRPPPSQSPIPPQFRNLDTNDRLDVLANRLGLWYEYAPLIPPLIQEGFDPSTLEEITGIAGAEQSRLVVGAQVHDSLVQSGLDPQILQFYDNDGAGLLYEIRLLNATQRAAAARYMVEKKFEVGDANELARAIKDFPRRQGDRGWDCFDYTLPADCLAFMYYRQALENRDSELKTAALEKALSVAVSEEAKTWITKELDGNEEGAEGKDGGVADGVKVPVVRLNLGEIAEATVVAVLPVCRADDRGKEVAEAPWEYGSKGEFGIVEGEKEWSKWVVLPAWQPVVKVKRGGVVVAFSDARALPWRVNRWYKEEAILVVVDRGQKEVVSDDGFYMALIEDKLKVERGSTLKEKGRSECLGSVVIVVRPPREDTENEFAEEDWE
;
A
#
# COMPACT_ATOMS: atom_id res chain seq x y z
N MET A 1 5.75 -38.18 60.31
CA MET A 1 7.20 -38.10 60.53
C MET A 1 7.81 -37.36 59.35
N LEU A 2 8.52 -36.25 59.67
CA LEU A 2 9.66 -35.63 58.95
C LEU A 2 9.41 -35.22 57.48
N SER A 3 9.16 -33.96 57.07
CA SER A 3 9.91 -32.68 57.18
C SER A 3 11.39 -32.74 56.78
N PHE A 4 11.74 -32.20 55.60
CA PHE A 4 13.07 -31.67 55.20
C PHE A 4 12.83 -30.63 54.09
N THR A 5 12.88 -29.31 54.34
CA THR A 5 13.97 -28.36 54.63
C THR A 5 14.44 -27.59 53.39
N LEU A 6 14.34 -26.27 53.53
CA LEU A 6 14.91 -25.21 52.71
C LEU A 6 16.42 -25.02 52.96
N ASN A 7 17.05 -24.37 51.97
CA ASN A 7 18.14 -23.38 52.07
C ASN A 7 19.60 -23.89 52.20
N PRO A 8 20.62 -23.03 52.06
CA PRO A 8 20.97 -22.12 50.95
C PRO A 8 22.51 -22.08 50.72
N SER A 9 23.05 -21.34 49.74
CA SER A 9 24.26 -20.49 49.91
C SER A 9 24.80 -19.90 48.59
N LYS A 10 25.08 -18.59 48.64
CA LYS A 10 25.78 -17.72 47.66
C LYS A 10 27.33 -17.93 47.81
N PRO A 11 28.28 -17.02 47.46
CA PRO A 11 28.30 -15.76 46.65
C PRO A 11 29.60 -15.56 45.80
N PHE A 12 29.79 -14.32 45.29
CA PHE A 12 31.04 -13.63 44.88
C PHE A 12 31.38 -13.60 43.37
N LEU A 13 31.08 -12.49 42.68
CA LEU A 13 31.89 -11.27 42.44
C LEU A 13 32.99 -11.47 41.37
N HIS A 14 32.88 -10.73 40.26
CA HIS A 14 33.81 -9.65 39.86
C HIS A 14 33.73 -9.39 38.35
N SER A 15 33.38 -8.17 37.98
CA SER A 15 33.75 -7.56 36.69
C SER A 15 35.27 -7.43 36.58
N PRO A 16 35.84 -7.36 35.37
CA PRO A 16 36.15 -6.02 34.86
C PRO A 16 35.95 -5.83 33.36
N PHE A 17 35.66 -4.57 33.04
CA PHE A 17 35.76 -3.94 31.74
C PHE A 17 37.08 -4.22 31.04
N LEU A 18 37.02 -4.57 29.75
CA LEU A 18 38.00 -4.14 28.76
C LEU A 18 37.29 -3.76 27.46
N SER A 19 37.34 -2.47 27.19
CA SER A 19 36.93 -1.80 25.98
C SER A 19 37.77 -2.26 24.79
N SER A 20 37.13 -2.41 23.63
CA SER A 20 37.79 -2.34 22.33
C SER A 20 36.94 -1.56 21.34
N PRO A 21 37.59 -0.92 20.34
CA PRO A 21 37.16 0.37 19.83
C PRO A 21 36.13 0.24 18.72
N LEU A 22 35.15 1.15 18.75
CA LEU A 22 34.30 1.47 17.61
C LEU A 22 35.16 2.12 16.52
N ILE A 23 35.36 1.41 15.40
CA ILE A 23 35.76 2.02 14.13
C ILE A 23 34.46 2.33 13.36
N PRO A 24 34.18 3.60 13.03
CA PRO A 24 32.97 3.98 12.32
C PRO A 24 33.08 3.60 10.84
N TYR A 25 32.13 2.78 10.36
CA TYR A 25 31.89 2.64 8.93
C TYR A 25 31.35 3.98 8.37
N THR A 26 32.20 4.66 7.62
CA THR A 26 31.84 5.82 6.81
C THR A 26 30.92 5.40 5.67
N SER A 27 29.64 5.76 5.75
CA SER A 27 28.74 5.69 4.60
C SER A 27 29.11 6.78 3.59
N HIS A 28 29.78 6.38 2.50
CA HIS A 28 29.99 7.24 1.34
C HIS A 28 28.76 7.18 0.42
N HIS A 29 27.74 7.98 0.70
CA HIS A 29 26.74 8.32 -0.31
C HIS A 29 27.35 9.29 -1.33
N LYS A 30 27.80 8.76 -2.47
CA LYS A 30 28.13 9.56 -3.65
C LYS A 30 26.82 10.06 -4.29
N THR A 31 26.51 11.33 -4.11
CA THR A 31 25.48 12.05 -4.85
C THR A 31 25.94 12.26 -6.30
N ILE A 32 25.20 11.67 -7.24
CA ILE A 32 25.39 11.89 -8.68
C ILE A 32 24.89 13.30 -9.00
N LYS A 33 25.81 14.21 -9.33
CA LYS A 33 25.49 15.55 -9.83
C LYS A 33 25.10 15.46 -11.30
N LEU A 34 23.82 15.68 -11.60
CA LEU A 34 23.34 15.96 -12.95
C LEU A 34 23.61 17.45 -13.27
N HIS A 35 24.41 17.71 -14.29
CA HIS A 35 24.62 19.04 -14.85
C HIS A 35 23.47 19.41 -15.80
N PRO A 36 22.71 20.50 -15.56
CA PRO A 36 21.82 21.07 -16.56
C PRO A 36 22.59 22.04 -17.46
N LYS A 37 22.40 21.91 -18.78
CA LYS A 37 22.91 22.84 -19.79
C LYS A 37 22.17 24.19 -19.71
N PRO A 38 22.82 25.33 -19.99
CA PRO A 38 22.21 26.65 -19.87
C PRO A 38 21.31 26.95 -21.07
N ILE A 39 20.02 27.17 -20.80
CA ILE A 39 19.08 27.78 -21.75
C ILE A 39 19.19 29.29 -21.58
N SER A 40 19.48 30.00 -22.67
CA SER A 40 19.59 31.45 -22.70
C SER A 40 18.21 32.10 -22.50
N ALA A 41 18.06 32.90 -21.45
CA ALA A 41 16.85 33.69 -21.20
C ALA A 41 17.01 35.09 -21.79
N ALA A 42 16.13 35.44 -22.72
CA ALA A 42 15.93 36.80 -23.18
C ALA A 42 15.30 37.66 -22.06
N ILE A 43 15.81 38.88 -21.93
CA ILE A 43 15.47 39.88 -20.92
C ILE A 43 14.10 40.49 -21.24
N ILE A 44 13.17 40.47 -20.28
CA ILE A 44 11.95 41.31 -20.27
C ILE A 44 11.90 42.05 -18.93
N PRO A 45 11.67 43.38 -18.89
CA PRO A 45 11.84 44.18 -17.68
C PRO A 45 10.60 44.26 -16.78
N SER A 46 10.85 44.01 -15.49
CA SER A 46 10.35 44.64 -14.26
C SER A 46 8.98 45.38 -14.24
N LYS A 47 8.05 44.88 -13.41
CA LYS A 47 7.10 45.71 -12.63
C LYS A 47 6.80 45.12 -11.23
N LYS A 48 7.27 45.85 -10.21
CA LYS A 48 6.84 46.02 -8.78
C LYS A 48 6.94 44.86 -7.76
N PRO A 49 7.32 45.16 -6.50
CA PRO A 49 7.65 44.16 -5.46
C PRO A 49 6.41 43.63 -4.73
N GLN A 50 6.34 42.30 -4.55
CA GLN A 50 5.41 41.64 -3.63
C GLN A 50 6.08 41.45 -2.25
N PRO A 51 5.32 41.57 -1.14
CA PRO A 51 5.87 41.51 0.20
C PRO A 51 6.30 40.10 0.63
N ALA A 52 7.23 40.10 1.59
CA ALA A 52 7.97 39.01 2.20
C ALA A 52 7.30 37.62 2.25
N SER A 53 8.13 36.62 1.95
CA SER A 53 7.91 35.18 2.07
C SER A 53 7.22 34.80 3.38
N LYS A 54 6.04 34.18 3.27
CA LYS A 54 5.36 33.51 4.38
C LYS A 54 6.23 32.34 4.86
N LEU A 55 6.78 32.47 6.08
CA LEU A 55 7.27 31.36 6.87
C LEU A 55 6.17 30.30 7.03
N TYR A 56 6.58 29.03 7.16
CA TYR A 56 5.69 27.88 7.37
C TYR A 56 4.61 28.20 8.41
N GLN A 57 3.36 28.20 7.98
CA GLN A 57 2.21 28.24 8.88
C GLN A 57 1.83 26.79 9.22
N PRO A 58 1.84 26.39 10.50
CA PRO A 58 1.22 25.13 10.89
C PRO A 58 -0.24 25.15 10.42
N PHE A 59 -0.72 24.00 9.93
CA PHE A 59 -2.04 23.83 9.34
C PHE A 59 -3.12 24.46 10.23
N ARG A 60 -3.74 25.54 9.75
CA ARG A 60 -4.96 26.10 10.37
C ARG A 60 -6.15 25.49 9.64
N PRO A 61 -7.03 24.74 10.31
CA PRO A 61 -8.30 24.37 9.71
C PRO A 61 -9.05 25.64 9.28
N PRO A 62 -9.84 25.60 8.20
CA PRO A 62 -10.63 26.75 7.75
C PRO A 62 -11.48 27.27 8.92
N PRO A 63 -11.71 28.60 9.01
CA PRO A 63 -12.48 29.18 10.12
C PRO A 63 -13.84 28.48 10.18
N SER A 64 -14.14 27.91 11.35
CA SER A 64 -15.44 27.32 11.68
C SER A 64 -16.55 28.35 11.41
N GLN A 65 -17.35 28.12 10.38
CA GLN A 65 -18.41 29.05 9.94
C GLN A 65 -19.72 28.87 10.72
N SER A 66 -19.67 28.35 11.94
CA SER A 66 -20.84 28.39 12.83
C SER A 66 -21.04 29.83 13.31
N PRO A 67 -22.17 30.48 12.97
CA PRO A 67 -22.37 31.88 13.32
C PRO A 67 -22.52 32.02 14.83
N ILE A 68 -21.71 32.90 15.44
CA ILE A 68 -21.86 33.25 16.85
C ILE A 68 -23.26 33.85 17.05
N PRO A 69 -24.08 33.32 17.98
CA PRO A 69 -25.39 33.85 18.27
C PRO A 69 -25.37 35.35 18.61
N PRO A 70 -26.40 36.14 18.25
CA PRO A 70 -26.43 37.58 18.50
C PRO A 70 -26.17 37.95 19.97
N GLN A 71 -26.61 37.12 20.91
CA GLN A 71 -26.41 37.33 22.35
C GLN A 71 -24.94 37.31 22.78
N PHE A 72 -24.06 36.62 22.04
CA PHE A 72 -22.64 36.47 22.39
C PHE A 72 -21.70 37.26 21.47
N ARG A 73 -22.22 37.91 20.42
CA ARG A 73 -21.41 38.56 19.38
C ARG A 73 -20.55 39.72 19.89
N ASN A 74 -21.03 40.46 20.88
CA ASN A 74 -20.39 41.68 21.39
C ASN A 74 -19.64 41.48 22.72
N LEU A 75 -19.47 40.22 23.16
CA LEU A 75 -18.74 39.91 24.39
C LEU A 75 -17.24 40.10 24.20
N ASP A 76 -16.59 40.61 25.23
CA ASP A 76 -15.13 40.68 25.30
C ASP A 76 -14.51 39.29 25.57
N THR A 77 -13.18 39.17 25.57
CA THR A 77 -12.51 37.88 25.76
C THR A 77 -12.82 37.26 27.12
N ASN A 78 -12.92 38.05 28.19
CA ASN A 78 -13.19 37.52 29.54
C ASN A 78 -14.63 37.04 29.67
N ASP A 79 -15.59 37.82 29.15
CA ASP A 79 -17.01 37.46 29.13
C ASP A 79 -17.25 36.16 28.34
N ARG A 80 -16.51 35.95 27.23
CA ARG A 80 -16.58 34.69 26.46
C ARG A 80 -16.05 33.50 27.26
N LEU A 81 -14.95 33.69 28.00
CA LEU A 81 -14.40 32.66 28.88
C LEU A 81 -15.37 32.33 30.02
N ASP A 82 -16.02 33.34 30.60
CA ASP A 82 -17.03 33.17 31.64
C ASP A 82 -18.27 32.41 31.13
N VAL A 83 -18.72 32.68 29.89
CA VAL A 83 -19.80 31.92 29.24
C VAL A 83 -19.43 30.45 29.10
N LEU A 84 -18.21 30.15 28.66
CA LEU A 84 -17.73 28.77 28.51
C LEU A 84 -17.55 28.06 29.86
N ALA A 85 -16.91 28.72 30.83
CA ALA A 85 -16.65 28.16 32.16
C ALA A 85 -17.95 27.81 32.90
N ASN A 86 -18.98 28.65 32.76
CA ASN A 86 -20.28 28.43 33.38
C ASN A 86 -21.29 27.69 32.48
N ARG A 87 -20.89 27.30 31.27
CA ARG A 87 -21.74 26.63 30.25
C ARG A 87 -23.08 27.37 30.03
N LEU A 88 -23.02 28.69 29.88
CA LEU A 88 -24.21 29.53 29.75
C LEU A 88 -24.82 29.41 28.35
N GLY A 89 -26.00 28.80 28.26
CA GLY A 89 -26.73 28.55 27.02
C GLY A 89 -26.64 27.10 26.56
N LEU A 90 -27.18 26.81 25.38
CA LEU A 90 -27.10 25.48 24.80
C LEU A 90 -25.70 25.21 24.24
N TRP A 91 -25.32 23.94 24.16
CA TRP A 91 -23.95 23.56 23.78
C TRP A 91 -23.54 24.07 22.40
N TYR A 92 -24.47 24.12 21.45
CA TYR A 92 -24.23 24.67 20.12
C TYR A 92 -24.25 26.21 20.08
N GLU A 93 -24.69 26.89 21.14
CA GLU A 93 -24.68 28.36 21.23
C GLU A 93 -23.35 28.88 21.76
N TYR A 94 -22.77 28.22 22.77
CA TYR A 94 -21.46 28.60 23.33
C TYR A 94 -20.28 27.96 22.58
N ALA A 95 -20.45 26.81 21.92
CA ALA A 95 -19.37 26.18 21.14
C ALA A 95 -18.72 27.08 20.07
N PRO A 96 -19.47 27.94 19.33
CA PRO A 96 -18.90 28.90 18.38
C PRO A 96 -17.97 29.96 19.00
N LEU A 97 -17.90 30.08 20.33
CA LEU A 97 -16.97 30.98 21.02
C LEU A 97 -15.55 30.42 21.12
N ILE A 98 -15.39 29.09 21.04
CA ILE A 98 -14.09 28.42 21.17
C ILE A 98 -13.13 28.80 20.02
N PRO A 99 -13.54 28.74 18.73
CA PRO A 99 -12.61 29.01 17.63
C PRO A 99 -12.06 30.45 17.59
N PRO A 100 -12.85 31.51 17.85
CA PRO A 100 -12.32 32.86 18.05
C PRO A 100 -11.27 32.96 19.16
N LEU A 101 -11.49 32.33 20.31
CA LEU A 101 -10.51 32.32 21.41
C LEU A 101 -9.20 31.65 20.99
N ILE A 102 -9.27 30.54 20.24
CA ILE A 102 -8.07 29.91 19.65
C ILE A 102 -7.37 30.84 18.65
N GLN A 103 -8.12 31.61 17.88
CA GLN A 103 -7.55 32.61 16.95
C GLN A 103 -6.90 33.79 17.69
N GLU A 104 -7.43 34.17 18.86
CA GLU A 104 -6.89 35.21 19.75
C GLU A 104 -5.62 34.75 20.49
N GLY A 105 -5.30 33.44 20.47
CA GLY A 105 -4.03 32.89 20.95
C GLY A 105 -4.14 31.91 22.11
N PHE A 106 -5.35 31.55 22.53
CA PHE A 106 -5.56 30.53 23.56
C PHE A 106 -5.35 29.14 22.95
N ASP A 107 -4.43 28.35 23.52
CA ASP A 107 -4.33 26.93 23.17
C ASP A 107 -5.41 26.10 23.89
N PRO A 108 -5.79 24.92 23.36
CA PRO A 108 -6.81 24.08 23.97
C PRO A 108 -6.55 23.70 25.42
N SER A 109 -5.28 23.51 25.83
CA SER A 109 -4.92 23.22 27.22
C SER A 109 -5.17 24.41 28.14
N THR A 110 -4.79 25.62 27.72
CA THR A 110 -5.09 26.84 28.48
C THR A 110 -6.61 27.06 28.59
N LEU A 111 -7.37 26.80 27.52
CA LEU A 111 -8.83 26.87 27.61
C LEU A 111 -9.42 25.84 28.57
N GLU A 112 -8.87 24.63 28.63
CA GLU A 112 -9.27 23.60 29.58
C GLU A 112 -8.98 24.02 31.02
N GLU A 113 -7.83 24.62 31.29
CA GLU A 113 -7.48 25.15 32.62
C GLU A 113 -8.44 26.26 33.08
N ILE A 114 -8.86 27.14 32.17
CA ILE A 114 -9.74 28.28 32.49
C ILE A 114 -11.22 27.86 32.57
N THR A 115 -11.68 27.06 31.61
CA THR A 115 -13.12 26.76 31.43
C THR A 115 -13.53 25.38 31.95
N GLY A 116 -12.57 24.49 32.22
CA GLY A 116 -12.82 23.10 32.59
C GLY A 116 -13.31 22.20 31.43
N ILE A 117 -13.33 22.70 30.19
CA ILE A 117 -13.75 21.93 29.01
C ILE A 117 -12.53 21.24 28.41
N ALA A 118 -12.51 19.91 28.42
CA ALA A 118 -11.38 19.15 27.92
C ALA A 118 -11.11 19.43 26.43
N GLY A 119 -9.84 19.42 25.98
CA GLY A 119 -9.49 19.69 24.58
C GLY A 119 -10.23 18.79 23.56
N ALA A 120 -10.50 17.53 23.93
CA ALA A 120 -11.31 16.61 23.12
C ALA A 120 -12.80 17.01 23.09
N GLU A 121 -13.35 17.49 24.21
CA GLU A 121 -14.72 18.01 24.31
C GLU A 121 -14.86 19.31 23.51
N GLN A 122 -13.86 20.21 23.55
CA GLN A 122 -13.83 21.43 22.73
C GLN A 122 -13.97 21.11 21.23
N SER A 123 -13.17 20.15 20.74
CA SER A 123 -13.22 19.73 19.33
C SER A 123 -14.59 19.13 18.97
N ARG A 124 -15.15 18.31 19.87
CA ARG A 124 -16.47 17.69 19.70
C ARG A 124 -17.58 18.73 19.64
N LEU A 125 -17.58 19.70 20.56
CA LEU A 125 -18.54 20.80 20.63
C LEU A 125 -18.50 21.65 19.36
N VAL A 126 -17.31 22.08 18.93
CA VAL A 126 -17.16 22.94 17.74
C VAL A 126 -17.64 22.24 16.48
N VAL A 127 -17.23 20.98 16.25
CA VAL A 127 -17.62 20.24 15.04
C VAL A 127 -19.08 19.81 15.12
N GLY A 128 -19.56 19.40 16.30
CA GLY A 128 -20.97 19.11 16.53
C GLY A 128 -21.86 20.31 16.21
N ALA A 129 -21.45 21.53 16.59
CA ALA A 129 -22.21 22.74 16.35
C ALA A 129 -22.28 23.07 14.86
N GLN A 130 -21.20 22.83 14.11
CA GLN A 130 -21.21 22.94 12.65
C GLN A 130 -22.16 21.95 11.98
N VAL A 131 -22.21 20.72 12.50
CA VAL A 131 -23.18 19.72 12.02
C VAL A 131 -24.60 20.16 12.37
N HIS A 132 -24.85 20.63 13.59
CA HIS A 132 -26.14 21.19 14.00
C HIS A 132 -26.59 22.33 13.07
N ASP A 133 -25.72 23.29 12.77
CA ASP A 133 -26.01 24.37 11.83
C ASP A 133 -26.33 23.85 10.43
N SER A 134 -25.61 22.82 9.97
CA SER A 134 -25.90 22.14 8.71
C SER A 134 -27.29 21.49 8.71
N LEU A 135 -27.78 21.00 9.85
CA LEU A 135 -29.14 20.46 9.99
C LEU A 135 -30.19 21.57 9.95
N VAL A 136 -29.96 22.67 10.65
CA VAL A 136 -30.83 23.87 10.64
C VAL A 136 -30.96 24.41 9.21
N GLN A 137 -29.84 24.57 8.50
CA GLN A 137 -29.83 25.04 7.10
C GLN A 137 -30.51 24.08 6.13
N SER A 138 -30.51 22.78 6.44
CA SER A 138 -31.19 21.76 5.63
C SER A 138 -32.71 21.70 5.88
N GLY A 139 -33.24 22.52 6.79
CA GLY A 139 -34.66 22.55 7.12
C GLY A 139 -35.13 21.30 7.88
N LEU A 140 -34.29 20.76 8.76
CA LEU A 140 -34.69 19.65 9.63
C LEU A 140 -35.82 20.09 10.57
N ASP A 141 -36.74 19.16 10.86
CA ASP A 141 -37.88 19.41 11.76
C ASP A 141 -37.38 19.93 13.13
N PRO A 142 -37.89 21.08 13.61
CA PRO A 142 -37.55 21.62 14.92
C PRO A 142 -37.71 20.62 16.08
N GLN A 143 -38.68 19.69 16.01
CA GLN A 143 -38.86 18.67 17.05
C GLN A 143 -37.69 17.69 17.11
N ILE A 144 -37.09 17.38 15.95
CA ILE A 144 -35.93 16.49 15.85
C ILE A 144 -34.67 17.24 16.29
N LEU A 145 -34.57 18.53 15.98
CA LEU A 145 -33.46 19.37 16.46
C LEU A 145 -33.44 19.46 18.00
N GLN A 146 -34.62 19.61 18.63
CA GLN A 146 -34.75 19.69 20.09
C GLN A 146 -34.20 18.45 20.81
N PHE A 147 -34.22 17.28 20.18
CA PHE A 147 -33.60 16.07 20.73
C PHE A 147 -32.09 16.27 20.99
N TYR A 148 -31.41 17.02 20.12
CA TYR A 148 -29.97 17.26 20.22
C TYR A 148 -29.60 18.39 21.18
N ASP A 149 -30.57 19.14 21.74
CA ASP A 149 -30.30 20.20 22.72
C ASP A 149 -29.59 19.66 23.97
N ASN A 150 -29.92 18.43 24.38
CA ASN A 150 -29.34 17.77 25.55
C ASN A 150 -28.32 16.71 25.12
N ASP A 151 -27.04 17.04 25.25
CA ASP A 151 -25.90 16.13 24.97
C ASP A 151 -25.84 15.58 23.53
N GLY A 152 -26.38 16.32 22.55
CA GLY A 152 -26.34 15.94 21.14
C GLY A 152 -24.97 16.08 20.47
N ALA A 153 -24.01 16.76 21.10
CA ALA A 153 -22.71 17.06 20.52
C ALA A 153 -21.93 15.80 20.10
N GLY A 154 -21.98 14.75 20.94
CA GLY A 154 -21.32 13.46 20.64
C GLY A 154 -21.92 12.76 19.43
N LEU A 155 -23.24 12.68 19.37
CA LEU A 155 -23.97 12.06 18.27
C LEU A 155 -23.71 12.79 16.95
N LEU A 156 -23.84 14.11 16.94
CA LEU A 156 -23.64 14.92 15.75
C LEU A 156 -22.18 14.93 15.28
N TYR A 157 -21.22 14.79 16.20
CA TYR A 157 -19.81 14.68 15.86
C TYR A 157 -19.50 13.46 14.99
N GLU A 158 -20.19 12.33 15.19
CA GLU A 158 -19.92 11.10 14.44
C GLU A 158 -20.31 11.20 12.96
N ILE A 159 -21.36 11.96 12.65
CA ILE A 159 -21.83 12.16 11.27
C ILE A 159 -21.14 13.34 10.54
N ARG A 160 -20.06 13.91 11.11
CA ARG A 160 -19.33 15.08 10.55
C ARG A 160 -18.81 14.86 9.13
N LEU A 161 -18.49 13.63 8.75
CA LEU A 161 -17.92 13.29 7.43
C LEU A 161 -18.98 13.17 6.32
N LEU A 162 -20.26 13.19 6.68
CA LEU A 162 -21.37 13.11 5.75
C LEU A 162 -21.66 14.48 5.11
N ASN A 163 -22.33 14.50 3.96
CA ASN A 163 -22.81 15.75 3.36
C ASN A 163 -24.10 16.26 4.04
N ALA A 164 -24.56 17.48 3.72
CA ALA A 164 -25.72 18.09 4.38
C ALA A 164 -27.00 17.25 4.31
N THR A 165 -27.34 16.72 3.12
CA THR A 165 -28.52 15.86 2.92
C THR A 165 -28.43 14.57 3.73
N GLN A 166 -27.25 13.94 3.74
CA GLN A 166 -27.00 12.72 4.52
C GLN A 166 -27.02 12.97 6.02
N ARG A 167 -26.48 14.11 6.49
CA ARG A 167 -26.57 14.50 7.91
C ARG A 167 -28.01 14.63 8.34
N ALA A 168 -28.86 15.30 7.55
CA ALA A 168 -30.27 15.43 7.85
C ALA A 168 -30.98 14.07 7.91
N ALA A 169 -30.76 13.19 6.93
CA ALA A 169 -31.34 11.85 6.93
C ALA A 169 -30.85 11.00 8.12
N ALA A 170 -29.54 10.98 8.37
CA ALA A 170 -28.93 10.23 9.47
C ALA A 170 -29.42 10.74 10.83
N ALA A 171 -29.51 12.06 11.03
CA ALA A 171 -29.99 12.65 12.27
C ALA A 171 -31.44 12.21 12.57
N ARG A 172 -32.35 12.26 11.58
CA ARG A 172 -33.72 11.74 11.76
C ARG A 172 -33.73 10.28 12.22
N TYR A 173 -32.95 9.45 11.56
CA TYR A 173 -32.87 8.03 11.86
C TYR A 173 -32.29 7.74 13.25
N MET A 174 -31.26 8.48 13.65
CA MET A 174 -30.65 8.39 14.98
C MET A 174 -31.64 8.72 16.10
N VAL A 175 -32.49 9.73 15.92
CA VAL A 175 -33.55 10.07 16.90
C VAL A 175 -34.62 8.99 16.95
N GLU A 176 -35.08 8.51 15.79
CA GLU A 176 -36.10 7.46 15.71
C GLU A 176 -35.68 6.17 16.43
N LYS A 177 -34.43 5.76 16.22
CA LYS A 177 -33.87 4.52 16.80
C LYS A 177 -33.15 4.72 18.13
N LYS A 178 -33.10 5.96 18.65
CA LYS A 178 -32.44 6.33 19.92
C LYS A 178 -30.98 5.86 19.99
N PHE A 179 -30.20 6.25 19.00
CA PHE A 179 -28.80 5.83 18.88
C PHE A 179 -27.91 6.38 19.99
N GLU A 180 -26.94 5.57 20.41
CA GLU A 180 -25.80 6.04 21.18
C GLU A 180 -24.65 6.47 20.23
N VAL A 181 -23.57 7.01 20.81
CA VAL A 181 -22.41 7.48 20.04
C VAL A 181 -21.77 6.36 19.21
N GLY A 182 -21.74 5.14 19.74
CA GLY A 182 -21.23 3.96 19.01
C GLY A 182 -22.05 3.64 17.76
N ASP A 183 -23.39 3.62 17.88
CA ASP A 183 -24.30 3.36 16.78
C ASP A 183 -24.22 4.47 15.71
N ALA A 184 -24.10 5.72 16.14
CA ALA A 184 -23.93 6.86 15.25
C ALA A 184 -22.64 6.77 14.42
N ASN A 185 -21.54 6.31 15.02
CA ASN A 185 -20.28 6.07 14.33
C ASN A 185 -20.42 4.95 13.29
N GLU A 186 -21.07 3.85 13.66
CA GLU A 186 -21.31 2.70 12.78
C GLU A 186 -22.19 3.10 11.57
N LEU A 187 -23.26 3.86 11.81
CA LEU A 187 -24.11 4.42 10.76
C LEU A 187 -23.35 5.35 9.82
N ALA A 188 -22.57 6.29 10.37
CA ALA A 188 -21.78 7.22 9.56
C ALA A 188 -20.77 6.47 8.67
N ARG A 189 -20.14 5.42 9.20
CA ARG A 189 -19.25 4.53 8.46
C ARG A 189 -19.99 3.79 7.36
N ALA A 190 -21.16 3.22 7.66
CA ALA A 190 -21.98 2.49 6.69
C ALA A 190 -22.37 3.37 5.50
N ILE A 191 -22.91 4.57 5.75
CA ILE A 191 -23.28 5.54 4.70
C ILE A 191 -22.07 5.94 3.85
N LYS A 192 -20.90 6.12 4.49
CA LYS A 192 -19.70 6.55 3.75
C LYS A 192 -19.07 5.44 2.92
N ASP A 193 -19.17 4.20 3.38
CA ASP A 193 -18.63 3.04 2.70
C ASP A 193 -19.51 2.59 1.54
N PHE A 194 -20.84 2.73 1.66
CA PHE A 194 -21.82 2.20 0.69
C PHE A 194 -21.49 2.45 -0.79
N PRO A 195 -21.16 3.67 -1.26
CA PRO A 195 -20.87 3.90 -2.68
C PRO A 195 -19.59 3.22 -3.18
N ARG A 196 -18.65 2.93 -2.28
CA ARG A 196 -17.38 2.26 -2.62
C ARG A 196 -17.54 0.76 -2.83
N ARG A 197 -18.72 0.23 -2.53
CA ARG A 197 -19.05 -1.19 -2.57
C ARG A 197 -19.94 -1.56 -3.75
N GLN A 198 -20.03 -0.65 -4.72
CA GLN A 198 -20.71 -0.91 -5.97
C GLN A 198 -20.10 -2.14 -6.64
N GLY A 199 -20.96 -3.09 -7.01
CA GLY A 199 -20.57 -4.38 -7.58
C GLY A 199 -20.51 -5.54 -6.57
N ASP A 200 -20.60 -5.27 -5.28
CA ASP A 200 -20.75 -6.33 -4.27
C ASP A 200 -22.13 -7.00 -4.41
N ARG A 201 -22.21 -8.29 -4.06
CA ARG A 201 -23.44 -9.08 -4.14
C ARG A 201 -24.59 -8.38 -3.39
N GLY A 202 -25.73 -8.20 -4.05
CA GLY A 202 -26.93 -7.60 -3.46
C GLY A 202 -26.88 -6.08 -3.27
N TRP A 203 -25.81 -5.39 -3.67
CA TRP A 203 -25.68 -3.93 -3.48
C TRP A 203 -26.85 -3.13 -4.06
N ASP A 204 -27.33 -3.49 -5.25
CA ASP A 204 -28.42 -2.79 -5.94
C ASP A 204 -29.78 -2.92 -5.22
N CYS A 205 -29.92 -3.86 -4.28
CA CYS A 205 -31.17 -4.07 -3.53
C CYS A 205 -31.34 -3.14 -2.33
N PHE A 206 -30.34 -2.31 -2.02
CA PHE A 206 -30.34 -1.40 -0.87
C PHE A 206 -30.34 0.05 -1.34
N ASP A 207 -31.20 0.89 -0.75
CA ASP A 207 -31.32 2.29 -1.15
C ASP A 207 -30.26 3.17 -0.47
N TYR A 208 -29.36 3.77 -1.26
CA TYR A 208 -28.34 4.69 -0.74
C TYR A 208 -28.91 5.96 -0.08
N THR A 209 -30.11 6.38 -0.45
CA THR A 209 -30.76 7.56 0.11
C THR A 209 -31.26 7.31 1.54
N LEU A 210 -31.41 6.04 1.92
CA LEU A 210 -31.86 5.61 3.25
C LEU A 210 -30.65 5.22 4.12
N PRO A 211 -30.36 5.97 5.20
CA PRO A 211 -29.30 5.62 6.15
C PRO A 211 -29.43 4.21 6.72
N ALA A 212 -30.67 3.79 6.94
CA ALA A 212 -31.02 2.48 7.49
C ALA A 212 -30.63 1.33 6.55
N ASP A 213 -30.87 1.47 5.25
CA ASP A 213 -30.48 0.48 4.24
C ASP A 213 -28.96 0.44 4.04
N CYS A 214 -28.27 1.59 4.15
CA CYS A 214 -26.80 1.60 4.15
C CYS A 214 -26.24 0.77 5.31
N LEU A 215 -26.83 0.90 6.50
CA LEU A 215 -26.47 0.13 7.69
C LEU A 215 -26.85 -1.35 7.54
N ALA A 216 -28.04 -1.64 7.00
CA ALA A 216 -28.49 -2.99 6.68
C ALA A 216 -27.50 -3.71 5.75
N PHE A 217 -27.07 -3.03 4.68
CA PHE A 217 -26.11 -3.56 3.73
C PHE A 217 -24.75 -3.86 4.38
N MET A 218 -24.30 -3.01 5.31
CA MET A 218 -23.08 -3.27 6.07
C MET A 218 -23.20 -4.55 6.91
N TYR A 219 -24.30 -4.76 7.64
CA TYR A 219 -24.52 -6.00 8.40
C TYR A 219 -24.70 -7.23 7.49
N TYR A 220 -25.38 -7.07 6.36
CA TYR A 220 -25.52 -8.12 5.35
C TYR A 220 -24.15 -8.61 4.85
N ARG A 221 -23.24 -7.68 4.53
CA ARG A 221 -21.87 -8.04 4.11
C ARG A 221 -21.10 -8.76 5.22
N GLN A 222 -21.20 -8.28 6.46
CA GLN A 222 -20.58 -8.96 7.60
C GLN A 222 -21.10 -10.40 7.74
N ALA A 223 -22.39 -10.63 7.47
CA ALA A 223 -22.95 -11.97 7.44
C ALA A 223 -22.30 -12.87 6.36
N LEU A 224 -22.02 -12.33 5.17
CA LEU A 224 -21.36 -13.08 4.09
C LEU A 224 -19.88 -13.41 4.40
N GLU A 225 -19.23 -12.63 5.25
CA GLU A 225 -17.85 -12.87 5.68
C GLU A 225 -17.76 -13.95 6.78
N ASN A 226 -18.86 -14.21 7.50
CA ASN A 226 -18.92 -15.19 8.57
C ASN A 226 -18.99 -16.63 8.02
N ARG A 227 -18.06 -17.47 8.45
CA ARG A 227 -18.06 -18.92 8.15
C ARG A 227 -18.97 -19.72 9.07
N ASP A 228 -19.19 -19.22 10.29
CA ASP A 228 -20.09 -19.82 11.25
C ASP A 228 -21.54 -19.49 10.89
N SER A 229 -22.36 -20.53 10.77
CA SER A 229 -23.77 -20.42 10.41
C SER A 229 -24.57 -19.62 11.44
N GLU A 230 -24.25 -19.73 12.73
CA GLU A 230 -24.97 -19.01 13.78
C GLU A 230 -24.67 -17.51 13.71
N LEU A 231 -23.39 -17.15 13.56
CA LEU A 231 -22.95 -15.75 13.42
C LEU A 231 -23.45 -15.12 12.10
N LYS A 232 -23.49 -15.90 11.01
CA LYS A 232 -24.11 -15.47 9.75
C LYS A 232 -25.59 -15.15 9.95
N THR A 233 -26.34 -16.05 10.59
CA THR A 233 -27.79 -15.87 10.83
C THR A 233 -28.04 -14.65 11.71
N ALA A 234 -27.31 -14.50 12.82
CA ALA A 234 -27.44 -13.34 13.71
C ALA A 234 -27.14 -12.01 13.00
N ALA A 235 -26.13 -11.99 12.10
CA ALA A 235 -25.82 -10.80 11.31
C ALA A 235 -26.90 -10.49 10.25
N LEU A 236 -27.50 -11.51 9.62
CA LEU A 236 -28.64 -11.33 8.70
C LEU A 236 -29.89 -10.85 9.43
N GLU A 237 -30.21 -11.39 10.60
CA GLU A 237 -31.31 -10.91 11.44
C GLU A 237 -31.08 -9.45 11.87
N LYS A 238 -29.84 -9.10 12.22
CA LYS A 238 -29.47 -7.71 12.50
C LYS A 238 -29.67 -6.82 11.27
N ALA A 239 -29.25 -7.27 10.09
CA ALA A 239 -29.48 -6.54 8.84
C ALA A 239 -30.97 -6.34 8.55
N LEU A 240 -31.79 -7.38 8.76
CA LEU A 240 -33.24 -7.33 8.56
C LEU A 240 -33.92 -6.36 9.53
N SER A 241 -33.45 -6.31 10.79
CA SER A 241 -34.01 -5.42 11.82
C SER A 241 -33.85 -3.93 11.51
N VAL A 242 -32.85 -3.55 10.70
CA VAL A 242 -32.57 -2.16 10.33
C VAL A 242 -33.02 -1.81 8.90
N ALA A 243 -33.18 -2.78 8.01
CA ALA A 243 -33.60 -2.55 6.63
C ALA A 243 -34.99 -1.88 6.56
N VAL A 244 -35.11 -0.86 5.71
CA VAL A 244 -36.35 -0.11 5.51
C VAL A 244 -36.97 -0.41 4.15
N SER A 245 -36.18 -0.47 3.08
CA SER A 245 -36.74 -0.78 1.75
C SER A 245 -37.24 -2.22 1.66
N GLU A 246 -38.32 -2.41 0.91
CA GLU A 246 -38.90 -3.74 0.70
C GLU A 246 -37.97 -4.63 -0.15
N GLU A 247 -37.20 -4.04 -1.06
CA GLU A 247 -36.19 -4.76 -1.84
C GLU A 247 -35.08 -5.31 -0.93
N ALA A 248 -34.55 -4.49 -0.01
CA ALA A 248 -33.52 -4.92 0.94
C ALA A 248 -34.03 -6.01 1.87
N LYS A 249 -35.25 -5.85 2.43
CA LYS A 249 -35.86 -6.87 3.29
C LYS A 249 -36.07 -8.18 2.54
N THR A 250 -36.61 -8.13 1.32
CA THR A 250 -36.84 -9.33 0.50
C THR A 250 -35.54 -10.04 0.20
N TRP A 251 -34.48 -9.29 -0.13
CA TRP A 251 -33.15 -9.84 -0.38
C TRP A 251 -32.55 -10.54 0.84
N ILE A 252 -32.61 -9.89 2.01
CA ILE A 252 -32.10 -10.45 3.27
C ILE A 252 -32.90 -11.70 3.68
N THR A 253 -34.23 -11.65 3.61
CA THR A 253 -35.09 -12.79 3.95
C THR A 253 -34.80 -14.00 3.05
N LYS A 254 -34.60 -13.77 1.74
CA LYS A 254 -34.21 -14.84 0.81
C LYS A 254 -32.88 -15.51 1.20
N GLU A 255 -31.90 -14.72 1.64
CA GLU A 255 -30.61 -15.25 2.11
C GLU A 255 -30.75 -15.97 3.46
N LEU A 256 -31.68 -15.53 4.33
CA LEU A 256 -31.97 -16.14 5.62
C LEU A 256 -32.68 -17.49 5.49
N ASP A 257 -33.63 -17.59 4.55
CA ASP A 257 -34.37 -18.83 4.25
C ASP A 257 -33.49 -19.89 3.57
N GLY A 258 -32.22 -19.57 3.29
CA GLY A 258 -31.27 -20.46 2.61
C GLY A 258 -31.68 -20.81 1.18
N ASN A 259 -32.64 -20.08 0.61
CA ASN A 259 -33.25 -20.42 -0.66
C ASN A 259 -32.40 -19.87 -1.81
N GLU A 260 -31.30 -20.58 -2.09
CA GLU A 260 -30.52 -20.43 -3.33
C GLU A 260 -31.33 -20.86 -4.58
N GLU A 261 -32.60 -21.27 -4.46
CA GLU A 261 -33.45 -21.70 -5.59
C GLU A 261 -34.00 -20.55 -6.47
N GLY A 262 -33.48 -19.33 -6.36
CA GLY A 262 -34.04 -18.18 -7.08
C GLY A 262 -33.04 -17.20 -7.68
N ALA A 263 -31.79 -17.61 -7.92
CA ALA A 263 -30.81 -16.81 -8.66
C ALA A 263 -30.39 -17.49 -9.98
N GLU A 264 -31.31 -18.23 -10.61
CA GLU A 264 -31.25 -18.43 -12.05
C GLU A 264 -31.73 -17.16 -12.75
N GLY A 265 -30.81 -16.22 -12.98
CA GLY A 265 -31.06 -15.10 -13.89
C GLY A 265 -30.38 -13.80 -13.49
N LYS A 266 -29.18 -13.57 -14.06
CA LYS A 266 -28.34 -12.35 -13.96
C LYS A 266 -27.74 -12.18 -12.56
N ASP A 267 -26.51 -12.54 -12.24
CA ASP A 267 -25.26 -12.48 -13.01
C ASP A 267 -24.25 -13.49 -12.42
N GLY A 268 -23.58 -14.29 -13.26
CA GLY A 268 -22.29 -14.96 -13.00
C GLY A 268 -22.04 -15.87 -11.78
N GLY A 269 -23.01 -16.15 -10.92
CA GLY A 269 -22.84 -17.01 -9.75
C GLY A 269 -22.81 -18.49 -10.12
N VAL A 270 -21.61 -19.03 -10.37
CA VAL A 270 -21.37 -20.47 -10.58
C VAL A 270 -21.96 -21.24 -9.40
N ALA A 271 -23.07 -21.94 -9.65
CA ALA A 271 -23.62 -23.00 -8.79
C ALA A 271 -22.47 -23.83 -8.26
N ASP A 272 -22.39 -24.01 -6.93
CA ASP A 272 -21.30 -24.63 -6.14
C ASP A 272 -20.39 -25.58 -6.93
N GLY A 273 -19.58 -24.96 -7.78
CA GLY A 273 -18.71 -25.61 -8.73
C GLY A 273 -17.31 -25.55 -8.16
N VAL A 274 -16.46 -26.48 -8.56
CA VAL A 274 -15.04 -26.48 -8.18
C VAL A 274 -14.48 -25.06 -8.37
N LYS A 275 -14.26 -24.34 -7.26
CA LYS A 275 -13.81 -22.95 -7.28
C LYS A 275 -12.40 -22.95 -7.85
N VAL A 276 -12.26 -22.45 -9.08
CA VAL A 276 -10.95 -22.26 -9.70
C VAL A 276 -10.24 -21.15 -8.92
N PRO A 277 -9.03 -21.39 -8.36
CA PRO A 277 -8.31 -20.35 -7.65
C PRO A 277 -7.95 -19.23 -8.61
N VAL A 278 -8.51 -18.05 -8.37
CA VAL A 278 -8.10 -16.82 -9.08
C VAL A 278 -7.01 -16.17 -8.24
N VAL A 279 -5.79 -16.17 -8.76
CA VAL A 279 -4.64 -15.56 -8.11
C VAL A 279 -4.35 -14.22 -8.78
N ARG A 280 -4.22 -13.16 -7.98
CA ARG A 280 -3.71 -11.87 -8.45
C ARG A 280 -2.18 -11.88 -8.31
N LEU A 281 -1.49 -11.78 -9.45
CA LEU A 281 -0.03 -11.71 -9.46
C LEU A 281 0.45 -10.43 -8.74
N ASN A 282 1.24 -10.59 -7.68
CA ASN A 282 1.91 -9.46 -7.05
C ASN A 282 3.19 -9.09 -7.80
N LEU A 283 3.49 -7.78 -7.84
CA LEU A 283 4.78 -7.25 -8.33
C LEU A 283 5.89 -7.72 -7.38
N GLY A 284 6.49 -8.88 -7.68
CA GLY A 284 7.51 -9.54 -6.85
C GLY A 284 7.31 -11.05 -6.63
N GLU A 285 6.14 -11.60 -6.98
CA GLU A 285 5.90 -13.06 -6.93
C GLU A 285 6.47 -13.81 -8.13
N ILE A 286 6.94 -13.09 -9.16
CA ILE A 286 7.64 -13.65 -10.33
C ILE A 286 9.12 -13.81 -9.94
N ALA A 287 9.40 -14.69 -8.96
CA ALA A 287 10.67 -14.82 -8.26
C ALA A 287 11.13 -13.51 -7.57
N GLU A 288 12.03 -13.62 -6.59
CA GLU A 288 12.58 -12.50 -5.80
C GLU A 288 13.23 -11.36 -6.62
N ALA A 289 13.27 -11.49 -7.95
CA ALA A 289 13.63 -10.43 -8.87
C ALA A 289 12.38 -9.67 -9.33
N THR A 290 12.31 -8.37 -8.99
CA THR A 290 11.29 -7.41 -9.45
C THR A 290 11.11 -7.35 -10.98
N VAL A 291 12.08 -7.88 -11.73
CA VAL A 291 12.06 -8.09 -13.18
C VAL A 291 12.85 -9.38 -13.46
N VAL A 292 12.44 -10.17 -14.44
CA VAL A 292 13.23 -11.31 -14.97
C VAL A 292 13.60 -11.06 -16.43
N ALA A 293 14.70 -11.66 -16.88
CA ALA A 293 15.13 -11.63 -18.27
C ALA A 293 14.99 -13.03 -18.87
N VAL A 294 14.29 -13.14 -20.00
CA VAL A 294 14.12 -14.40 -20.73
C VAL A 294 15.01 -14.38 -21.96
N LEU A 295 15.92 -15.36 -22.08
CA LEU A 295 16.94 -15.40 -23.13
C LEU A 295 16.91 -16.76 -23.86
N PRO A 296 17.15 -16.79 -25.18
CA PRO A 296 17.28 -18.04 -25.91
C PRO A 296 18.58 -18.76 -25.52
N VAL A 297 18.48 -20.08 -25.33
CA VAL A 297 19.60 -20.94 -24.96
C VAL A 297 20.15 -21.65 -26.19
N CYS A 298 21.47 -21.59 -26.37
CA CYS A 298 22.25 -22.26 -27.40
C CYS A 298 23.14 -23.33 -26.75
N ARG A 299 23.34 -24.46 -27.43
CA ARG A 299 24.33 -25.46 -27.00
C ARG A 299 25.75 -25.02 -27.38
N ALA A 300 26.73 -25.52 -26.65
CA ALA A 300 28.14 -25.25 -26.92
C ALA A 300 28.78 -26.20 -27.97
N ASP A 301 28.15 -27.35 -28.25
CA ASP A 301 28.69 -28.46 -29.05
C ASP A 301 28.48 -28.30 -30.58
N ASP A 302 27.65 -27.36 -30.97
CA ASP A 302 27.20 -27.10 -32.34
C ASP A 302 28.14 -26.20 -33.17
N ARG A 303 29.35 -25.93 -32.66
CA ARG A 303 30.36 -25.05 -33.26
C ARG A 303 29.86 -23.60 -33.49
N GLY A 304 28.90 -23.12 -32.70
CA GLY A 304 28.37 -21.75 -32.79
C GLY A 304 27.25 -21.54 -33.80
N LYS A 305 26.69 -22.62 -34.36
CA LYS A 305 25.58 -22.55 -35.31
C LYS A 305 24.30 -21.99 -34.69
N GLU A 306 23.86 -22.53 -33.56
CA GLU A 306 22.72 -22.06 -32.77
C GLU A 306 22.96 -20.63 -32.25
N VAL A 307 24.21 -20.26 -31.94
CA VAL A 307 24.55 -18.88 -31.55
C VAL A 307 24.30 -17.91 -32.72
N ALA A 308 24.58 -18.30 -33.96
CA ALA A 308 24.25 -17.50 -35.14
C ALA A 308 22.75 -17.54 -35.46
N GLU A 309 22.11 -18.69 -35.27
CA GLU A 309 20.70 -18.95 -35.62
C GLU A 309 19.71 -18.55 -34.53
N ALA A 310 20.12 -18.12 -33.34
CA ALA A 310 19.18 -17.71 -32.29
C ALA A 310 18.41 -16.42 -32.65
N PRO A 311 17.15 -16.24 -32.18
CA PRO A 311 16.34 -15.04 -32.41
C PRO A 311 17.08 -13.75 -32.06
N TRP A 312 17.07 -12.75 -32.96
CA TRP A 312 17.65 -11.44 -32.67
C TRP A 312 16.70 -10.55 -31.88
N GLU A 313 15.43 -10.62 -32.27
CA GLU A 313 14.34 -9.88 -31.64
C GLU A 313 13.46 -10.85 -30.88
N TYR A 314 13.38 -10.61 -29.58
CA TYR A 314 12.46 -11.27 -28.66
C TYR A 314 12.17 -10.32 -27.51
N GLY A 315 10.99 -10.43 -26.92
CA GLY A 315 10.62 -9.58 -25.80
C GLY A 315 9.28 -9.93 -25.20
N SER A 316 9.10 -9.53 -23.95
CA SER A 316 7.84 -9.66 -23.22
C SER A 316 6.80 -8.68 -23.77
N LYS A 317 5.63 -9.19 -24.17
CA LYS A 317 4.47 -8.42 -24.64
C LYS A 317 3.25 -8.61 -23.72
N GLY A 318 2.39 -7.60 -23.71
CA GLY A 318 1.15 -7.59 -22.93
C GLY A 318 1.37 -7.45 -21.42
N GLU A 319 0.28 -7.55 -20.66
CA GLU A 319 0.26 -7.32 -19.20
C GLU A 319 0.89 -8.47 -18.41
N PHE A 320 0.97 -9.67 -19.00
CA PHE A 320 1.54 -10.87 -18.39
C PHE A 320 3.00 -11.14 -18.80
N GLY A 321 3.60 -10.26 -19.62
CA GLY A 321 5.00 -10.36 -20.03
C GLY A 321 5.33 -11.58 -20.91
N ILE A 322 4.39 -12.05 -21.73
CA ILE A 322 4.54 -13.22 -22.60
C ILE A 322 5.66 -12.96 -23.63
N VAL A 323 6.64 -13.87 -23.71
CA VAL A 323 7.78 -13.70 -24.61
C VAL A 323 7.43 -14.16 -26.02
N GLU A 324 7.52 -13.23 -26.96
CA GLU A 324 7.41 -13.51 -28.39
C GLU A 324 8.77 -13.28 -29.07
N GLY A 325 9.23 -14.27 -29.83
CA GLY A 325 10.44 -14.17 -30.65
C GLY A 325 10.10 -14.01 -32.13
N GLU A 326 11.00 -13.39 -32.89
CA GLU A 326 10.93 -13.28 -34.36
C GLU A 326 10.78 -14.65 -35.05
N LYS A 327 11.36 -15.69 -34.45
CA LYS A 327 11.32 -17.08 -34.93
C LYS A 327 11.18 -18.04 -33.77
N GLU A 328 10.70 -19.24 -34.09
CA GLU A 328 10.60 -20.35 -33.15
C GLU A 328 11.98 -20.72 -32.60
N TRP A 329 12.03 -20.97 -31.28
CA TRP A 329 13.25 -21.41 -30.62
C TRP A 329 12.91 -22.39 -29.50
N SER A 330 13.64 -23.50 -29.45
CA SER A 330 13.27 -24.66 -28.63
C SER A 330 13.61 -24.52 -27.14
N LYS A 331 14.57 -23.67 -26.78
CA LYS A 331 15.09 -23.58 -25.40
C LYS A 331 15.23 -22.14 -24.94
N TRP A 332 14.63 -21.84 -23.81
CA TRP A 332 14.69 -20.54 -23.17
C TRP A 332 15.11 -20.71 -21.71
N VAL A 333 15.77 -19.70 -21.16
CA VAL A 333 16.08 -19.65 -19.74
C VAL A 333 15.59 -18.32 -19.18
N VAL A 334 15.03 -18.38 -17.97
CA VAL A 334 14.67 -17.22 -17.19
C VAL A 334 15.79 -16.95 -16.20
N LEU A 335 16.42 -15.79 -16.29
CA LEU A 335 17.42 -15.31 -15.35
C LEU A 335 16.88 -14.11 -14.57
N PRO A 336 17.35 -13.88 -13.34
CA PRO A 336 17.09 -12.61 -12.66
C PRO A 336 17.53 -11.42 -13.51
N ALA A 337 16.83 -10.30 -13.41
CA ALA A 337 17.18 -9.05 -14.10
C ALA A 337 18.41 -8.35 -13.50
N TRP A 338 19.52 -9.08 -13.34
CA TRP A 338 20.79 -8.49 -12.98
C TRP A 338 21.16 -7.41 -14.01
N GLN A 339 21.73 -6.30 -13.52
CA GLN A 339 22.11 -5.17 -14.36
C GLN A 339 22.91 -5.53 -15.62
N PRO A 340 23.86 -6.50 -15.59
CA PRO A 340 24.56 -6.93 -16.79
C PRO A 340 23.59 -7.54 -17.83
N VAL A 341 22.66 -8.39 -17.41
CA VAL A 341 21.73 -9.11 -18.29
C VAL A 341 20.74 -8.15 -18.96
N VAL A 342 20.14 -7.23 -18.20
CA VAL A 342 19.14 -6.27 -18.71
C VAL A 342 19.75 -5.27 -19.70
N LYS A 343 21.05 -4.99 -19.59
CA LYS A 343 21.76 -4.11 -20.55
C LYS A 343 21.86 -4.72 -21.93
N VAL A 344 21.70 -6.05 -22.07
CA VAL A 344 21.68 -6.73 -23.35
C VAL A 344 20.33 -6.49 -24.02
N LYS A 345 20.27 -5.40 -24.81
CA LYS A 345 19.00 -4.94 -25.40
C LYS A 345 18.50 -5.82 -26.55
N ARG A 346 19.40 -6.26 -27.44
CA ARG A 346 19.06 -6.99 -28.67
C ARG A 346 20.12 -8.06 -28.95
N GLY A 347 19.68 -9.25 -29.34
CA GLY A 347 20.59 -10.33 -29.74
C GLY A 347 21.32 -11.03 -28.58
N GLY A 348 20.89 -10.84 -27.33
CA GLY A 348 21.41 -11.62 -26.21
C GLY A 348 21.12 -13.11 -26.37
N VAL A 349 22.06 -13.96 -25.98
CA VAL A 349 21.90 -15.43 -25.97
C VAL A 349 22.58 -16.00 -24.73
N VAL A 350 22.16 -17.20 -24.33
CA VAL A 350 22.83 -17.97 -23.29
C VAL A 350 23.45 -19.21 -23.92
N VAL A 351 24.76 -19.37 -23.79
CA VAL A 351 25.45 -20.58 -24.23
C VAL A 351 25.60 -21.52 -23.04
N ALA A 352 25.01 -22.70 -23.15
CA ALA A 352 25.07 -23.74 -22.13
C ALA A 352 26.30 -24.64 -22.36
N PHE A 353 27.21 -24.65 -21.39
CA PHE A 353 28.36 -25.55 -21.36
C PHE A 353 28.14 -26.63 -20.31
N SER A 354 28.44 -27.88 -20.67
CA SER A 354 28.45 -28.99 -19.71
C SER A 354 29.64 -28.93 -18.74
N ASP A 355 30.68 -28.17 -19.08
CA ASP A 355 31.95 -28.10 -18.33
C ASP A 355 32.50 -26.66 -18.33
N ALA A 356 32.77 -26.14 -17.15
CA ALA A 356 33.38 -24.83 -16.89
C ALA A 356 34.81 -24.66 -17.42
N ARG A 357 35.48 -25.71 -17.94
CA ARG A 357 36.77 -25.62 -18.65
C ARG A 357 36.71 -24.74 -19.91
N ALA A 358 35.51 -24.36 -20.35
CA ALA A 358 35.33 -23.34 -21.39
C ALA A 358 35.77 -21.94 -20.95
N LEU A 359 35.97 -21.69 -19.64
CA LEU A 359 36.43 -20.41 -19.11
C LEU A 359 37.96 -20.30 -19.13
N PRO A 360 38.53 -19.10 -19.36
CA PRO A 360 39.98 -18.92 -19.50
C PRO A 360 40.73 -18.88 -18.15
N TRP A 361 40.01 -18.80 -17.03
CA TRP A 361 40.61 -18.83 -15.69
C TRP A 361 40.44 -20.19 -15.01
N ARG A 362 41.45 -20.59 -14.23
CA ARG A 362 41.41 -21.83 -13.46
C ARG A 362 40.57 -21.62 -12.21
N VAL A 363 39.44 -22.32 -12.12
CA VAL A 363 38.66 -22.45 -10.89
C VAL A 363 39.21 -23.64 -10.07
N ASN A 364 38.95 -23.70 -8.75
CA ASN A 364 39.35 -24.84 -7.90
C ASN A 364 38.98 -26.18 -8.55
N ARG A 365 39.75 -27.25 -8.28
CA ARG A 365 39.65 -28.56 -8.97
C ARG A 365 38.22 -29.10 -9.02
N TRP A 366 37.41 -28.88 -7.99
CA TRP A 366 36.01 -29.29 -7.89
C TRP A 366 35.06 -28.55 -8.86
N TYR A 367 35.37 -27.31 -9.27
CA TYR A 367 34.52 -26.48 -10.13
C TYR A 367 34.88 -26.57 -11.62
N LYS A 368 35.80 -27.48 -11.99
CA LYS A 368 36.31 -27.67 -13.36
C LYS A 368 35.52 -28.69 -14.18
N GLU A 369 34.44 -29.24 -13.63
CA GLU A 369 33.58 -30.22 -14.34
C GLU A 369 32.10 -29.87 -14.15
N GLU A 370 31.82 -28.67 -13.64
CA GLU A 370 30.47 -28.17 -13.41
C GLU A 370 29.93 -27.51 -14.69
N ALA A 371 28.63 -27.70 -14.95
CA ALA A 371 27.94 -26.99 -16.01
C ALA A 371 27.89 -25.49 -15.74
N ILE A 372 27.90 -24.68 -16.79
CA ILE A 372 27.76 -23.22 -16.68
C ILE A 372 26.87 -22.67 -17.79
N LEU A 373 26.18 -21.57 -17.49
CA LEU A 373 25.50 -20.74 -18.48
C LEU A 373 26.31 -19.47 -18.70
N VAL A 374 26.61 -19.17 -19.95
CA VAL A 374 27.35 -17.96 -20.32
C VAL A 374 26.43 -17.04 -21.12
N VAL A 375 26.12 -15.87 -20.57
CA VAL A 375 25.31 -14.85 -21.26
C VAL A 375 26.21 -14.05 -22.19
N VAL A 376 25.84 -14.01 -23.47
CA VAL A 376 26.62 -13.37 -24.54
C VAL A 376 25.78 -12.30 -25.24
N ASP A 377 26.32 -11.10 -25.38
CA ASP A 377 25.77 -10.02 -26.21
C ASP A 377 26.33 -10.12 -27.64
N ARG A 378 25.54 -10.68 -28.56
CA ARG A 378 25.91 -10.81 -29.99
C ARG A 378 25.92 -9.48 -30.74
N GLY A 379 25.44 -8.39 -30.13
CA GLY A 379 25.55 -7.04 -30.68
C GLY A 379 26.99 -6.51 -30.67
N GLN A 380 27.85 -7.07 -29.82
CA GLN A 380 29.25 -6.65 -29.65
C GLN A 380 30.21 -7.71 -30.19
N LYS A 381 30.44 -7.70 -31.51
CA LYS A 381 31.32 -8.68 -32.19
C LYS A 381 32.78 -8.26 -32.27
N GLU A 382 33.11 -7.01 -31.96
CA GLU A 382 34.47 -6.51 -31.98
C GLU A 382 35.16 -6.69 -30.62
N VAL A 383 36.42 -7.14 -30.64
CA VAL A 383 37.24 -7.25 -29.44
C VAL A 383 37.80 -5.88 -29.07
N VAL A 384 37.01 -5.07 -28.35
CA VAL A 384 37.35 -3.69 -28.00
C VAL A 384 38.36 -3.62 -26.85
N SER A 385 38.11 -4.32 -25.74
CA SER A 385 38.89 -4.23 -24.50
C SER A 385 39.82 -5.42 -24.33
N ASP A 386 41.07 -5.18 -23.91
CA ASP A 386 42.03 -6.24 -23.60
C ASP A 386 41.60 -7.05 -22.36
N ASP A 387 40.90 -6.41 -21.43
CA ASP A 387 40.40 -7.02 -20.19
C ASP A 387 39.00 -7.62 -20.33
N GLY A 388 38.35 -7.43 -21.49
CA GLY A 388 37.03 -7.98 -21.77
C GLY A 388 37.07 -9.50 -21.96
N PHE A 389 35.93 -10.16 -21.73
CA PHE A 389 35.73 -11.56 -22.06
C PHE A 389 34.79 -11.70 -23.26
N TYR A 390 35.14 -12.58 -24.17
CA TYR A 390 34.45 -12.73 -25.45
C TYR A 390 34.24 -14.20 -25.78
N MET A 391 33.13 -14.49 -26.44
CA MET A 391 32.82 -15.83 -26.94
C MET A 391 33.47 -16.03 -28.30
N ALA A 392 34.31 -17.06 -28.45
CA ALA A 392 35.01 -17.34 -29.69
C ALA A 392 35.03 -18.83 -30.04
N LEU A 393 35.07 -19.13 -31.34
CA LEU A 393 35.26 -20.49 -31.84
C LEU A 393 36.77 -20.77 -31.99
N ILE A 394 37.34 -21.60 -31.13
CA ILE A 394 38.77 -21.95 -31.11
C ILE A 394 38.91 -23.45 -31.27
N GLU A 395 39.70 -23.89 -32.27
CA GLU A 395 39.91 -25.32 -32.54
C GLU A 395 38.59 -26.08 -32.65
N ASP A 396 37.63 -25.50 -33.38
CA ASP A 396 36.26 -26.02 -33.56
C ASP A 396 35.43 -26.18 -32.27
N LYS A 397 35.81 -25.52 -31.17
CA LYS A 397 35.06 -25.52 -29.91
C LYS A 397 34.76 -24.10 -29.45
N LEU A 398 33.54 -23.88 -28.98
CA LEU A 398 33.19 -22.62 -28.32
C LEU A 398 33.94 -22.51 -27.00
N LYS A 399 34.59 -21.37 -26.77
CA LYS A 399 35.30 -21.05 -25.53
C LYS A 399 35.15 -19.56 -25.22
N VAL A 400 35.23 -19.24 -23.94
CA VAL A 400 35.38 -17.87 -23.47
C VAL A 400 36.88 -17.55 -23.43
N GLU A 401 37.26 -16.43 -24.01
CA GLU A 401 38.65 -15.94 -24.00
C GLU A 401 38.73 -14.48 -23.59
N ARG A 402 39.90 -14.11 -23.08
CA ARG A 402 40.22 -12.72 -22.77
C ARG A 402 40.57 -11.95 -24.05
N GLY A 403 40.20 -10.67 -24.12
CA GLY A 403 40.44 -9.82 -25.28
C GLY A 403 41.91 -9.72 -25.67
N SER A 404 42.82 -9.61 -24.69
CA SER A 404 44.28 -9.62 -24.92
C SER A 404 44.73 -10.86 -25.69
N THR A 405 44.28 -12.04 -25.27
CA THR A 405 44.61 -13.34 -25.90
C THR A 405 44.07 -13.44 -27.32
N LEU A 406 42.87 -12.89 -27.57
CA LEU A 406 42.28 -12.89 -28.92
C LEU A 406 43.06 -11.96 -29.86
N LYS A 407 43.44 -10.77 -29.40
CA LYS A 407 44.24 -9.82 -30.18
C LYS A 407 45.64 -10.36 -30.48
N GLU A 408 46.30 -10.99 -29.51
CA GLU A 408 47.61 -11.67 -29.71
C GLU A 408 47.53 -12.77 -30.78
N LYS A 409 46.41 -13.51 -30.83
CA LYS A 409 46.11 -14.52 -31.86
C LYS A 409 45.66 -13.90 -33.20
N GLY A 410 45.72 -12.58 -33.35
CA GLY A 410 45.33 -11.86 -34.56
C GLY A 410 43.82 -11.87 -34.86
N ARG A 411 42.98 -12.13 -33.85
CA ARG A 411 41.52 -12.18 -34.01
C ARG A 411 40.88 -10.89 -33.50
N SER A 412 40.35 -10.10 -34.42
CA SER A 412 39.58 -8.88 -34.12
C SER A 412 38.08 -9.14 -33.95
N GLU A 413 37.58 -10.26 -34.45
CA GLU A 413 36.16 -10.64 -34.43
C GLU A 413 35.87 -11.80 -33.48
N CYS A 414 34.71 -11.73 -32.82
CA CYS A 414 34.17 -12.74 -31.91
C CYS A 414 32.67 -12.95 -32.16
N LEU A 415 32.07 -13.94 -31.48
CA LEU A 415 30.64 -14.22 -31.56
C LEU A 415 29.78 -13.28 -30.69
N GLY A 416 30.41 -12.59 -29.74
CA GLY A 416 29.79 -11.62 -28.85
C GLY A 416 30.62 -11.41 -27.58
N SER A 417 30.31 -10.34 -26.85
CA SER A 417 30.92 -10.09 -25.54
C SER A 417 30.22 -10.90 -24.45
N VAL A 418 30.99 -11.45 -23.52
CA VAL A 418 30.47 -12.20 -22.37
C VAL A 418 30.11 -11.21 -21.27
N VAL A 419 28.87 -11.29 -20.81
CA VAL A 419 28.29 -10.31 -19.88
C VAL A 419 28.22 -10.86 -18.46
N ILE A 420 27.86 -12.13 -18.31
CA ILE A 420 27.87 -12.83 -17.02
C ILE A 420 27.99 -14.35 -17.24
N VAL A 421 28.58 -15.04 -16.26
CA VAL A 421 28.64 -16.51 -16.19
C VAL A 421 27.87 -16.94 -14.95
N VAL A 422 26.93 -17.87 -15.12
CA VAL A 422 26.04 -18.36 -14.07
C VAL A 422 26.34 -19.84 -13.84
N ARG A 423 26.44 -20.22 -12.56
CA ARG A 423 26.55 -21.62 -12.14
C ARG A 423 25.18 -22.13 -11.66
N PRO A 424 24.94 -23.44 -11.71
CA PRO A 424 23.77 -24.06 -11.10
C PRO A 424 23.60 -23.63 -9.63
N PRO A 425 22.37 -23.55 -9.11
CA PRO A 425 22.12 -23.43 -7.69
C PRO A 425 22.78 -24.60 -6.96
N ARG A 426 23.36 -24.36 -5.79
CA ARG A 426 23.81 -25.44 -4.92
C ARG A 426 22.66 -25.90 -4.04
N GLU A 427 22.54 -27.21 -3.88
CA GLU A 427 21.83 -27.80 -2.74
C GLU A 427 22.73 -27.65 -1.51
N ASP A 428 23.02 -26.41 -1.10
CA ASP A 428 23.68 -26.21 0.18
C ASP A 428 22.62 -26.52 1.25
N THR A 429 22.87 -27.53 2.09
CA THR A 429 22.17 -27.79 3.36
C THR A 429 22.22 -26.61 4.33
N GLU A 430 22.88 -25.52 3.92
CA GLU A 430 22.93 -24.18 4.51
C GLU A 430 21.91 -23.28 3.79
N ASN A 431 20.65 -23.73 3.69
CA ASN A 431 19.55 -22.78 3.57
C ASN A 431 19.63 -21.91 4.85
N GLU A 432 20.21 -20.72 4.77
CA GLU A 432 20.10 -19.64 5.77
C GLU A 432 18.67 -19.05 5.82
N PHE A 433 17.68 -19.88 5.50
CA PHE A 433 16.36 -19.85 6.14
C PHE A 433 16.27 -21.00 7.15
N ALA A 434 17.38 -21.30 7.84
CA ALA A 434 17.30 -21.98 9.10
C ALA A 434 16.28 -21.18 9.91
N GLU A 435 15.27 -21.87 10.40
CA GLU A 435 14.27 -21.39 11.33
C GLU A 435 14.97 -20.98 12.65
N GLU A 436 15.90 -20.01 12.59
CA GLU A 436 16.63 -19.54 13.75
C GLU A 436 15.86 -18.39 14.39
N ASP A 437 15.32 -18.74 15.56
CA ASP A 437 14.98 -17.94 16.72
C ASP A 437 13.74 -17.04 16.63
N TRP A 438 12.58 -17.69 16.80
CA TRP A 438 11.40 -17.10 17.47
C TRP A 438 11.33 -17.48 18.96
N GLU A 439 12.46 -17.49 19.67
CA GLU A 439 12.46 -17.45 21.16
C GLU A 439 12.67 -16.03 21.69
#